data_AF-A0A7C7CAF6-F1
#
_entry.id   AF-A0A7C7CAF6-F1
#
_cell.length_a   1.000
_cell.length_b   1.000
_cell.length_c   1.000
_cell.angle_alpha   90.00
_cell.angle_beta   90.00
_cell.angle_gamma   90.00
#
_symmetry.space_group_name_H-M   'P 1'
#
loop_
_entity.id
_entity.type
_entity.pdbx_description
1 polymer ?
#
loop_
_entity_poly.entity_id
_entity_poly.type
_entity_poly.pdbx_seq_one_letter_code
_entity_poly.pdbx_strand_id
1 'polypeptide(L)'
;MANLFFKKEKSPKQEAINALLLMISNYYDGRYEVLATSDDGGAMLEVQIEVPDVSGHLSTQAPTFPFFDIWPIWMGWRVVIAKVPPGYIDAITLAAESDY
;
A
#
# COMPACT_ATOMS: atom_id res chain seq x y z
N MET A 1 -18.08 -24.07 11.62
CA MET A 1 -18.70 -22.74 11.76
C MET A 1 -17.81 -21.75 11.02
N ALA A 2 -18.22 -21.31 9.84
CA ALA A 2 -17.43 -20.46 8.96
C ALA A 2 -17.75 -18.98 9.22
N ASN A 3 -16.71 -18.16 9.30
CA ASN A 3 -16.74 -16.74 9.63
C ASN A 3 -17.66 -15.92 8.70
N LEU A 4 -18.89 -15.66 9.14
CA LEU A 4 -19.90 -14.83 8.47
C LEU A 4 -19.69 -13.31 8.63
N PHE A 5 -18.58 -12.85 9.22
CA PHE A 5 -18.45 -11.46 9.71
C PHE A 5 -17.54 -10.50 8.93
N PHE A 6 -16.99 -10.86 7.77
CA PHE A 6 -16.07 -9.96 7.03
C PHE A 6 -16.37 -9.78 5.54
N LYS A 7 -17.62 -9.96 5.09
CA LYS A 7 -17.99 -9.52 3.74
C LYS A 7 -18.42 -8.04 3.76
N LYS A 8 -17.51 -7.15 4.16
CA LYS A 8 -17.61 -5.75 3.68
C LYS A 8 -17.35 -5.83 2.18
N GLU A 9 -18.34 -5.45 1.38
CA GLU A 9 -18.18 -5.44 -0.07
C GLU A 9 -16.95 -4.60 -0.43
N LYS A 10 -16.07 -5.17 -1.24
CA LYS A 10 -14.90 -4.46 -1.76
C LYS A 10 -15.37 -3.47 -2.80
N SER A 11 -15.04 -2.20 -2.63
CA SER A 11 -15.17 -1.24 -3.72
C SER A 11 -14.36 -1.70 -4.94
N PRO A 12 -14.73 -1.27 -6.16
CA PRO A 12 -13.93 -1.51 -7.36
C PRO A 12 -12.45 -1.19 -7.13
N LYS A 13 -11.57 -2.09 -7.58
CA LYS A 13 -10.11 -2.02 -7.35
C LYS A 13 -9.53 -0.63 -7.62
N GLN A 14 -9.83 -0.08 -8.79
CA GLN A 14 -9.28 1.22 -9.21
C GLN A 14 -9.80 2.37 -8.35
N GLU A 15 -11.07 2.31 -7.94
CA GLU A 15 -11.66 3.32 -7.07
C GLU A 15 -10.97 3.32 -5.69
N ALA A 16 -10.76 2.13 -5.13
CA ALA A 16 -10.08 1.97 -3.84
C ALA A 16 -8.63 2.48 -3.89
N ILE A 17 -7.89 2.17 -4.96
CA ILE A 17 -6.53 2.68 -5.19
C ILE A 17 -6.53 4.20 -5.30
N ASN A 18 -7.37 4.78 -6.17
CA ASN A 18 -7.41 6.22 -6.40
C ASN A 18 -7.76 6.99 -5.11
N ALA A 19 -8.74 6.50 -4.34
CA ALA A 19 -9.12 7.09 -3.08
C ALA A 19 -7.98 7.01 -2.04
N LEU A 20 -7.25 5.90 -2.00
CA LEU A 20 -6.12 5.72 -1.08
C LEU A 20 -4.93 6.62 -1.46
N LEU A 21 -4.60 6.71 -2.75
CA LEU A 21 -3.58 7.62 -3.27
C LEU A 21 -3.87 9.07 -2.88
N LEU A 22 -5.11 9.52 -3.12
CA LEU A 22 -5.55 10.87 -2.76
C LEU A 22 -5.50 11.12 -1.26
N MET A 23 -5.86 10.11 -0.44
CA MET A 23 -5.80 10.24 1.00
C MET A 23 -4.35 10.45 1.46
N ILE A 24 -3.42 9.60 1.00
CA ILE A 24 -2.00 9.70 1.36
C ILE A 24 -1.41 11.04 0.89
N SER A 25 -1.75 11.52 -0.31
CA SER A 25 -1.19 12.76 -0.87
C SER A 25 -1.56 14.01 -0.08
N ASN A 26 -2.58 13.95 0.79
CA ASN A 26 -2.94 15.07 1.68
C ASN A 26 -2.01 15.20 2.89
N TYR A 27 -1.18 14.19 3.17
CA TYR A 27 -0.34 14.14 4.37
C TYR A 27 1.15 13.90 4.07
N TYR A 28 1.46 13.15 3.01
CA TYR A 28 2.81 12.70 2.72
C TYR A 28 3.27 13.09 1.33
N ASP A 29 4.40 13.79 1.28
CA ASP A 29 4.99 14.33 0.05
C ASP A 29 6.14 13.47 -0.52
N GLY A 30 6.48 12.35 0.13
CA GLY A 30 7.55 11.47 -0.33
C GLY A 30 7.12 10.52 -1.44
N ARG A 31 8.03 9.65 -1.89
CA ARG A 31 7.74 8.68 -2.96
C ARG A 31 7.01 7.47 -2.39
N TYR A 32 5.81 7.23 -2.91
CA TYR A 32 5.00 6.06 -2.62
C TYR A 32 4.22 5.61 -3.85
N GLU A 33 3.71 4.40 -3.80
CA GLU A 33 2.84 3.80 -4.83
C GLU A 33 1.80 2.90 -4.17
N VAL A 34 0.62 2.79 -4.77
CA VAL A 34 -0.47 1.92 -4.28
C VAL A 34 -0.84 0.93 -5.36
N LEU A 35 -0.67 -0.34 -5.08
CA LEU A 35 -1.02 -1.43 -6.00
C LEU A 35 -1.97 -2.44 -5.35
N ALA A 36 -2.71 -3.14 -6.18
CA ALA A 36 -3.45 -4.30 -5.73
C ALA A 36 -2.57 -5.55 -5.85
N THR A 37 -2.49 -6.31 -4.77
CA THR A 37 -1.77 -7.58 -4.71
C THR A 37 -2.67 -8.63 -4.03
N SER A 38 -2.22 -9.87 -3.98
CA SER A 38 -2.93 -10.96 -3.29
C SER A 38 -1.95 -11.84 -2.53
N ASP A 39 -2.28 -12.12 -1.27
CA ASP A 39 -1.59 -13.10 -0.44
C ASP A 39 -2.51 -14.31 -0.18
N ASP A 40 -2.03 -15.28 0.62
CA ASP A 40 -2.83 -16.45 1.05
C ASP A 40 -4.11 -16.07 1.82
N GLY A 41 -4.19 -14.85 2.36
CA GLY A 41 -5.36 -14.27 3.00
C GLY A 41 -6.24 -13.44 2.07
N GLY A 42 -5.99 -13.48 0.75
CA GLY A 42 -6.80 -12.88 -0.30
C GLY A 42 -6.29 -11.56 -0.87
N ALA A 43 -7.10 -10.94 -1.73
CA ALA A 43 -6.71 -9.69 -2.40
C ALA A 43 -6.65 -8.51 -1.41
N MET A 44 -5.58 -7.73 -1.50
CA MET A 44 -5.25 -6.60 -0.64
C MET A 44 -4.69 -5.42 -1.46
N LEU A 45 -4.60 -4.26 -0.83
CA LEU A 45 -3.86 -3.11 -1.35
C LEU A 45 -2.51 -3.05 -0.63
N GLU A 46 -1.44 -3.00 -1.39
CA GLU A 46 -0.10 -2.76 -0.88
C GLU A 46 0.29 -1.32 -1.16
N VAL A 47 0.69 -0.62 -0.12
CA VAL A 47 1.25 0.73 -0.21
C VAL A 47 2.76 0.62 -0.06
N GLN A 48 3.47 0.79 -1.16
CA GLN A 48 4.92 0.83 -1.15
C GLN A 48 5.37 2.25 -0.82
N ILE A 49 6.25 2.39 0.16
CA ILE A 49 6.84 3.68 0.56
C ILE A 49 8.36 3.58 0.53
N GLU A 50 9.00 4.54 -0.12
CA GLU A 50 10.45 4.61 -0.17
C GLU A 50 11.01 5.18 1.12
N VAL A 51 11.84 4.40 1.80
CA VAL A 51 12.50 4.79 3.05
C VAL A 51 13.99 4.40 3.02
N PRO A 52 14.88 5.22 3.61
CA PRO A 52 16.31 4.91 3.66
C PRO A 52 16.64 3.60 4.38
N ASP A 53 15.94 3.30 5.48
CA ASP A 53 16.10 2.07 6.26
C ASP A 53 14.78 1.28 6.28
N VAL A 54 14.73 0.21 5.48
CA VAL A 54 13.56 -0.67 5.39
C VAL A 54 13.30 -1.46 6.67
N SER A 55 14.30 -1.63 7.55
CA SER A 55 14.16 -2.32 8.84
C SER A 55 13.69 -1.37 9.95
N GLY A 56 14.00 -0.09 9.81
CA GLY A 56 13.63 0.97 10.75
C GLY A 56 12.12 1.22 10.82
N HIS A 57 11.69 1.89 11.89
CA HIS A 57 10.29 2.28 12.04
C HIS A 57 9.89 3.33 11.00
N LEU A 58 8.66 3.24 10.49
CA LEU A 58 8.17 4.20 9.51
C LEU A 58 8.00 5.59 10.12
N SER A 59 7.53 5.68 11.35
CA SER A 59 7.29 6.95 12.06
C SER A 59 8.55 7.81 12.27
N THR A 60 9.74 7.21 12.28
CA THR A 60 11.00 7.95 12.43
C THR A 60 11.53 8.50 11.10
N GLN A 61 11.08 7.93 9.97
CA GLN A 61 11.57 8.26 8.62
C GLN A 61 10.54 9.03 7.78
N ALA A 62 9.26 8.79 8.05
CA ALA A 62 8.11 9.40 7.39
C ALA A 62 7.06 9.80 8.44
N PRO A 63 7.36 10.77 9.32
CA PRO A 63 6.48 11.14 10.44
C PRO A 63 5.13 11.72 10.02
N THR A 64 5.02 12.23 8.79
CA THR A 64 3.78 12.75 8.22
C THR A 64 2.96 11.69 7.49
N PHE A 65 3.47 10.46 7.36
CA PHE A 65 2.71 9.38 6.73
C PHE A 65 1.48 9.05 7.59
N PRO A 66 0.26 9.01 7.02
CA PRO A 66 -0.97 8.94 7.80
C PRO A 66 -1.23 7.57 8.43
N PHE A 67 -0.34 6.60 8.21
CA PHE A 67 -0.54 5.20 8.59
C PHE A 67 0.61 4.64 9.43
N PHE A 68 0.24 3.67 10.27
CA PHE A 68 1.18 2.75 10.92
C PHE A 68 1.39 1.51 10.04
N ASP A 69 2.27 0.60 10.45
CA ASP A 69 2.68 -0.57 9.65
C ASP A 69 1.51 -1.50 9.23
N ILE A 70 0.34 -1.42 9.89
CA ILE A 70 -0.86 -2.20 9.56
C ILE A 70 -2.10 -1.31 9.58
N TRP A 71 -2.87 -1.30 8.49
CA TRP A 71 -4.16 -0.63 8.40
C TRP A 71 -5.30 -1.64 8.22
N PRO A 72 -6.31 -1.68 9.10
CA PRO A 72 -7.19 -2.83 9.19
C PRO A 72 -8.01 -3.05 7.92
N ILE A 73 -8.70 -2.02 7.38
CA ILE A 73 -9.50 -2.13 6.15
C ILE A 73 -9.66 -0.74 5.48
N TRP A 74 -9.47 -0.64 4.16
CA TRP A 74 -9.79 0.52 3.33
C TRP A 74 -10.80 0.14 2.24
N MET A 75 -12.01 0.71 2.27
CA MET A 75 -13.07 0.41 1.27
C MET A 75 -13.33 -1.10 1.05
N GLY A 76 -13.23 -1.90 2.12
CA GLY A 76 -13.38 -3.36 2.08
C GLY A 76 -12.09 -4.14 1.75
N TRP A 77 -10.99 -3.46 1.43
CA TRP A 77 -9.68 -4.07 1.14
C TRP A 77 -8.80 -4.10 2.40
N ARG A 78 -8.08 -5.21 2.60
CA ARG A 78 -6.94 -5.23 3.52
C ARG A 78 -5.86 -4.30 2.96
N VAL A 79 -5.18 -3.56 3.83
CA VAL A 79 -4.09 -2.66 3.43
C VAL A 79 -2.82 -3.04 4.18
N VAL A 80 -1.72 -3.17 3.45
CA VAL A 80 -0.39 -3.43 4.02
C VAL A 80 0.57 -2.32 3.58
N ILE A 81 1.48 -1.95 4.46
CA ILE A 81 2.53 -0.98 4.16
C ILE A 81 3.84 -1.74 3.93
N ALA A 82 4.40 -1.59 2.73
CA ALA A 82 5.66 -2.19 2.34
C ALA A 82 6.75 -1.11 2.28
N LYS A 83 7.75 -1.21 3.14
CA LYS A 83 8.93 -0.35 3.10
C LYS A 83 9.89 -0.86 2.05
N VAL A 84 10.24 -0.01 1.09
CA VAL A 84 11.17 -0.32 0.01
C VAL A 84 12.31 0.70 -0.03
N PRO A 85 13.51 0.35 -0.53
CA PRO A 85 14.61 1.30 -0.61
C PRO A 85 14.32 2.37 -1.69
N PRO A 86 14.98 3.54 -1.61
CA PRO A 86 14.79 4.60 -2.60
C PRO A 86 15.12 4.15 -4.03
N GLY A 87 14.29 4.55 -4.99
CA GLY A 87 14.37 4.17 -6.40
C GLY A 87 13.80 2.80 -6.73
N TYR A 88 13.36 2.01 -5.75
CA TYR A 88 12.76 0.70 -6.00
C TYR A 88 11.46 0.81 -6.80
N ILE A 89 10.62 1.82 -6.51
CA ILE A 89 9.31 1.95 -7.14
C ILE A 89 9.48 2.18 -8.64
N ASP A 90 10.38 3.07 -9.04
CA ASP A 90 10.59 3.38 -10.45
C ASP A 90 11.37 2.27 -11.18
N ALA A 91 12.34 1.65 -10.52
CA ALA A 91 13.22 0.66 -11.13
C ALA A 91 12.64 -0.77 -11.18
N ILE A 92 11.66 -1.09 -10.32
CA ILE A 92 11.09 -2.43 -10.20
C ILE A 92 9.57 -2.40 -10.37
N THR A 93 8.87 -1.63 -9.55
CA THR A 93 7.40 -1.66 -9.51
C THR A 93 6.77 -1.09 -10.78
N LEU A 94 7.30 0.02 -11.28
CA LEU A 94 6.82 0.72 -12.47
C LEU A 94 7.73 0.51 -13.68
N ALA A 95 8.72 -0.38 -13.57
CA ALA A 95 9.57 -0.71 -14.69
C ALA A 95 8.72 -1.28 -15.83
N ALA A 96 8.93 -0.76 -17.03
CA ALA A 96 8.36 -1.37 -18.22
C ALA A 96 8.90 -2.79 -18.35
N GLU A 97 8.03 -3.76 -18.66
CA GLU A 97 8.48 -5.10 -19.03
C GLU A 97 9.46 -4.96 -20.20
N SER A 98 10.72 -5.31 -19.95
CA SER A 98 11.70 -5.43 -21.02
C SER A 98 11.39 -6.71 -21.79
N ASP A 99 10.80 -6.57 -22.98
CA ASP A 99 10.63 -7.63 -23.97
C ASP A 99 12.02 -8.22 -24.31
N TYR A 100 12.36 -9.36 -23.70
CA TYR A 100 13.52 -10.19 -24.07
C TYR A 100 13.04 -11.49 -24.72
#